data_AF-Q8HT16-F1
#
_entry.id   AF-Q8HT16-F1
#
_cell.length_a   1.000
_cell.length_b   1.000
_cell.length_c   1.000
_cell.angle_alpha   90.00
_cell.angle_beta   90.00
_cell.angle_gamma   90.00
#
_symmetry.space_group_name_H-M   'P 1'
#
loop_
_entity.id
_entity.type
_entity.pdbx_description
1 polymer ?
#
loop_
_entity_poly.entity_id
_entity_poly.type
_entity_poly.pdbx_seq_one_letter_code
_entity_poly.pdbx_strand_id
1 'polypeptide(L)'
;GRDQETTGFAWWAGNARLINLSGKLLGAHVAHAGLIVFWAGAMNLFEVAHFVPEKPMYEQGLILLPHLATLGWGVGPGGEVIDTFPYFVSGVLHLISSAVLGFGGIYHALLGPETLEESFPFFGYVWKDRNKMTTILGIHLILLGIGAFLLVFKALYFGGVYDTWAPGGGDVRKITNLTLSPSIIFGYLLK
;
A
#
# COMPACT_ATOMS: atom_id res chain seq x y z
N GLY A 1 16.01 -29.82 -2.13
CA GLY A 1 15.28 -28.64 -2.66
C GLY A 1 15.52 -27.35 -1.87
N ARG A 2 16.34 -27.35 -0.81
CA ARG A 2 16.67 -26.15 -0.02
C ARG A 2 18.19 -25.93 0.10
N ASP A 3 18.96 -26.64 -0.69
CA ASP A 3 20.41 -26.68 -0.72
C ASP A 3 20.88 -26.44 -2.17
N GLN A 4 22.16 -26.10 -2.33
CA GLN A 4 22.71 -25.75 -3.64
C GLN A 4 22.80 -26.95 -4.57
N GLU A 5 23.15 -28.13 -4.05
CA GLU A 5 23.35 -29.35 -4.84
C GLU A 5 22.07 -29.78 -5.55
N THR A 6 20.92 -29.65 -4.89
CA THR A 6 19.63 -30.07 -5.46
C THR A 6 18.91 -29.00 -6.26
N THR A 7 19.32 -27.72 -6.17
CA THR A 7 18.59 -26.60 -6.81
C THR A 7 19.42 -25.82 -7.81
N GLY A 8 20.75 -25.95 -7.78
CA GLY A 8 21.68 -25.15 -8.58
C GLY A 8 21.92 -23.73 -8.05
N PHE A 9 21.22 -23.30 -7.00
CA PHE A 9 21.34 -21.94 -6.45
C PHE A 9 22.05 -21.93 -5.10
N ALA A 10 23.11 -21.13 -4.97
CA ALA A 10 23.78 -20.86 -3.70
C ALA A 10 22.87 -20.08 -2.72
N TRP A 11 23.25 -20.00 -1.45
CA TRP A 11 22.41 -19.44 -0.38
C TRP A 11 22.04 -17.96 -0.59
N TRP A 12 22.96 -17.15 -1.13
CA TRP A 12 22.74 -15.72 -1.41
C TRP A 12 21.75 -15.49 -2.56
N ALA A 13 21.48 -16.51 -3.38
CA ALA A 13 20.42 -16.55 -4.39
C ALA A 13 19.26 -17.49 -3.97
N GLY A 14 19.11 -17.77 -2.67
CA GLY A 14 18.21 -18.80 -2.16
C GLY A 14 16.75 -18.64 -2.57
N ASN A 15 16.27 -17.41 -2.78
CA ASN A 15 14.90 -17.14 -3.22
C ASN A 15 14.62 -17.63 -4.66
N ALA A 16 15.65 -17.77 -5.51
CA ALA A 16 15.48 -18.35 -6.85
C ALA A 16 15.00 -19.82 -6.80
N ARG A 17 15.18 -20.50 -5.67
CA ARG A 17 14.67 -21.87 -5.44
C ARG A 17 13.13 -21.92 -5.37
N LEU A 18 12.47 -20.76 -5.20
CA LEU A 18 11.02 -20.67 -5.06
C LEU A 18 10.28 -20.51 -6.40
N ILE A 19 10.99 -20.40 -7.53
CA ILE A 19 10.38 -20.08 -8.84
C ILE A 19 9.21 -21.02 -9.17
N ASN A 20 9.36 -22.32 -8.93
CA ASN A 20 8.31 -23.31 -9.23
C ASN A 20 7.58 -23.84 -7.98
N LEU A 21 7.65 -23.12 -6.86
CA LEU A 21 6.98 -23.46 -5.60
C LEU A 21 5.90 -22.42 -5.30
N SER A 22 4.81 -22.45 -6.06
CA SER A 22 3.78 -21.40 -6.08
C SER A 22 3.16 -21.13 -4.71
N GLY A 23 2.98 -22.15 -3.86
CA GLY A 23 2.47 -21.99 -2.50
C GLY A 23 3.45 -21.30 -1.55
N LYS A 24 4.73 -21.71 -1.58
CA LYS A 24 5.77 -21.05 -0.78
C LYS A 24 6.07 -19.64 -1.26
N LEU A 25 6.06 -19.43 -2.57
CA LEU A 25 6.27 -18.12 -3.17
C LEU A 25 5.11 -17.19 -2.83
N LEU A 26 3.86 -17.67 -2.82
CA LEU A 26 2.71 -16.92 -2.29
C LEU A 26 2.95 -16.51 -0.84
N GLY A 27 3.37 -17.44 0.02
CA GLY A 27 3.69 -17.14 1.42
C GLY A 27 4.76 -16.06 1.57
N ALA A 28 5.82 -16.12 0.78
CA ALA A 28 6.86 -15.09 0.76
C ALA A 28 6.31 -13.70 0.37
N HIS A 29 5.48 -13.62 -0.67
CA HIS A 29 4.87 -12.34 -1.09
C HIS A 29 3.91 -11.78 -0.04
N VAL A 30 3.06 -12.63 0.55
CA VAL A 30 2.10 -12.20 1.58
C VAL A 30 2.81 -11.77 2.86
N ALA A 31 3.85 -12.50 3.29
CA ALA A 31 4.67 -12.10 4.44
C ALA A 31 5.38 -10.77 4.18
N HIS A 32 5.93 -10.57 2.97
CA HIS A 32 6.57 -9.31 2.58
C HIS A 32 5.58 -8.14 2.58
N ALA A 33 4.35 -8.34 2.06
CA ALA A 33 3.29 -7.34 2.18
C ALA A 33 2.98 -7.02 3.66
N GLY A 34 2.98 -8.03 4.53
CA GLY A 34 2.87 -7.86 5.97
C GLY A 34 3.97 -6.94 6.55
N LEU A 35 5.22 -7.08 6.12
CA LEU A 35 6.32 -6.21 6.56
C LEU A 35 6.12 -4.74 6.14
N ILE A 36 5.63 -4.50 4.92
CA ILE A 36 5.34 -3.13 4.43
C ILE A 36 4.25 -2.49 5.29
N VAL A 37 3.15 -3.22 5.52
CA VAL A 37 2.01 -2.72 6.30
C VAL A 37 2.37 -2.57 7.78
N PHE A 38 3.22 -3.45 8.32
CA PHE A 38 3.78 -3.33 9.67
C PHE A 38 4.60 -2.05 9.81
N TRP A 39 5.51 -1.79 8.87
CA TRP A 39 6.31 -0.57 8.86
C TRP A 39 5.42 0.68 8.82
N ALA A 40 4.41 0.70 7.95
CA ALA A 40 3.48 1.82 7.86
C ALA A 40 2.75 2.07 9.19
N GLY A 41 2.25 1.03 9.85
CA GLY A 41 1.57 1.15 11.14
C GLY A 41 2.51 1.56 12.28
N ALA A 42 3.64 0.87 12.44
CA ALA A 42 4.60 1.11 13.50
C ALA A 42 5.26 2.49 13.38
N MET A 43 5.71 2.86 12.17
CA MET A 43 6.35 4.16 11.93
C MET A 43 5.34 5.30 12.09
N ASN A 44 4.08 5.12 11.67
CA ASN A 44 3.05 6.13 11.88
C ASN A 44 2.76 6.35 13.38
N LEU A 45 2.61 5.28 14.16
CA LEU A 45 2.43 5.41 15.61
C LEU A 45 3.65 6.01 16.30
N PHE A 46 4.86 5.71 15.81
CA PHE A 46 6.08 6.35 16.29
C PHE A 46 6.06 7.86 16.03
N GLU A 47 5.69 8.28 14.82
CA GLU A 47 5.55 9.71 14.48
C GLU A 47 4.48 10.39 15.34
N VAL A 48 3.31 9.77 15.54
CA VAL A 48 2.27 10.30 16.43
C VAL A 48 2.78 10.46 17.86
N ALA A 49 3.56 9.50 18.38
CA ALA A 49 4.09 9.55 19.73
C ALA A 49 5.16 10.64 19.95
N HIS A 50 5.86 11.05 18.88
CA HIS A 50 6.91 12.07 18.93
C HIS A 50 6.46 13.42 18.37
N PHE A 51 5.20 13.54 17.96
CA PHE A 51 4.65 14.76 17.39
C PHE A 51 4.45 15.84 18.46
N VAL A 52 4.99 17.02 18.19
CA VAL A 52 4.83 18.25 18.97
C VAL A 52 3.97 19.22 18.14
N PRO A 53 2.69 19.44 18.50
CA PRO A 53 1.75 20.24 17.71
C PRO A 53 2.18 21.69 17.50
N GLU A 54 2.96 22.26 18.42
CA GLU A 54 3.41 23.65 18.36
C GLU A 54 4.54 23.88 17.34
N LYS A 55 5.07 22.81 16.72
CA LYS A 55 6.14 22.87 15.73
C LYS A 55 5.63 22.45 14.34
N PRO A 56 6.14 23.04 13.25
CA PRO A 56 5.84 22.55 11.92
C PRO A 56 6.24 21.08 11.73
N MET A 57 5.43 20.29 11.01
CA MET A 57 5.72 18.86 10.80
C MET A 57 7.09 18.61 10.16
N TYR A 58 7.51 19.47 9.22
CA TYR A 58 8.75 19.32 8.48
C TYR A 58 10.02 19.53 9.33
N GLU A 59 9.90 20.14 10.51
CA GLU A 59 11.04 20.32 11.43
C GLU A 59 11.25 19.11 12.36
N GLN A 60 10.33 18.15 12.33
CA GLN A 60 10.28 17.04 13.29
C GLN A 60 10.69 15.69 12.69
N GLY A 61 11.15 15.68 11.44
CA GLY A 61 11.56 14.46 10.75
C GLY A 61 10.40 13.51 10.41
N LEU A 62 9.19 14.05 10.26
CA LEU A 62 7.98 13.30 9.98
C LEU A 62 7.82 13.11 8.47
N ILE A 63 7.53 11.88 8.05
CA ILE A 63 7.28 11.55 6.64
C ILE A 63 5.90 10.96 6.41
N LEU A 64 5.27 10.32 7.40
CA LEU A 64 3.95 9.70 7.24
C LEU A 64 2.80 10.65 7.60
N LEU A 65 2.92 11.42 8.69
CA LEU A 65 1.90 12.40 9.07
C LEU A 65 1.62 13.44 7.96
N PRO A 66 2.63 13.97 7.23
CA PRO A 66 2.38 14.84 6.08
C PRO A 66 1.53 14.20 4.98
N HIS A 67 1.64 12.88 4.74
CA HIS A 67 0.80 12.19 3.75
C HIS A 67 -0.66 12.13 4.21
N LEU A 68 -0.92 11.89 5.51
CA LEU A 68 -2.27 11.89 6.06
C LEU A 68 -2.88 13.29 6.09
N ALA A 69 -2.08 14.30 6.44
CA ALA A 69 -2.47 15.70 6.39
C ALA A 69 -2.83 16.15 4.96
N THR A 70 -2.08 15.72 3.95
CA THR A 70 -2.37 16.01 2.53
C THR A 70 -3.74 15.47 2.10
N LEU A 71 -4.14 14.31 2.65
CA LEU A 71 -5.48 13.75 2.45
C LEU A 71 -6.57 14.49 3.22
N GLY A 72 -6.24 15.58 3.92
CA GLY A 72 -7.16 16.42 4.67
C GLY A 72 -7.61 15.80 6.01
N TRP A 73 -6.84 14.87 6.57
CA TRP A 73 -7.11 14.35 7.90
C TRP A 73 -6.32 15.12 8.96
N GLY A 74 -7.01 15.53 10.02
CA GLY A 74 -6.40 16.15 11.19
C GLY A 74 -5.86 17.57 11.01
N VAL A 75 -6.03 18.15 9.81
CA VAL A 75 -5.57 19.51 9.49
C VAL A 75 -6.72 20.46 9.13
N GLY A 76 -6.54 21.74 9.41
CA GLY A 76 -7.44 22.83 9.04
C GLY A 76 -6.74 23.94 8.26
N PRO A 77 -7.25 25.19 8.35
CA PRO A 77 -6.68 26.35 7.66
C PRO A 77 -5.19 26.53 7.97
N GLY A 78 -4.42 26.91 6.95
CA GLY A 78 -2.96 27.07 7.04
C GLY A 78 -2.18 25.77 7.23
N GLY A 79 -2.84 24.61 7.26
CA GLY A 79 -2.22 23.33 7.53
C GLY A 79 -1.97 23.07 9.01
N GLU A 80 -2.62 23.83 9.90
CA GLU A 80 -2.57 23.63 11.35
C GLU A 80 -3.18 22.27 11.72
N VAL A 81 -2.50 21.53 12.60
CA VAL A 81 -3.01 20.26 13.11
C VAL A 81 -4.05 20.52 14.20
N ILE A 82 -5.29 20.13 13.93
CA ILE A 82 -6.44 20.35 14.80
C ILE A 82 -6.90 19.07 15.51
N ASP A 83 -6.54 17.90 14.99
CA ASP A 83 -6.90 16.60 15.60
C ASP A 83 -5.89 15.52 15.18
N THR A 84 -5.24 14.88 16.15
CA THR A 84 -4.27 13.79 15.92
C THR A 84 -4.91 12.40 15.91
N PHE A 85 -6.20 12.27 16.27
CA PHE A 85 -6.87 10.98 16.34
C PHE A 85 -6.93 10.23 14.99
N PRO A 86 -7.19 10.88 13.83
CA PRO A 86 -7.13 10.20 12.54
C PRO A 86 -5.76 9.57 12.23
N TYR A 87 -4.68 10.20 12.68
CA TYR A 87 -3.32 9.67 12.51
C TYR A 87 -3.11 8.41 13.34
N PHE A 88 -3.55 8.45 14.60
CA PHE A 88 -3.52 7.29 15.49
C PHE A 88 -4.34 6.11 14.92
N VAL A 89 -5.58 6.38 14.47
CA VAL A 89 -6.46 5.36 13.86
C VAL A 89 -5.78 4.70 12.66
N SER A 90 -5.19 5.50 11.76
CA SER A 90 -4.45 4.96 10.62
C SER A 90 -3.33 4.03 11.07
N GLY A 91 -2.53 4.42 12.06
CA GLY A 91 -1.41 3.64 12.57
C GLY A 91 -1.85 2.30 13.15
N VAL A 92 -2.89 2.31 14.00
CA VAL A 92 -3.44 1.10 14.62
C VAL A 92 -4.03 0.15 13.57
N LEU A 93 -4.80 0.66 12.61
CA LEU A 93 -5.42 -0.18 11.57
C LEU A 93 -4.36 -0.89 10.73
N HIS A 94 -3.32 -0.17 10.27
CA HIS A 94 -2.21 -0.79 9.53
C HIS A 94 -1.49 -1.82 10.40
N LEU A 95 -1.17 -1.49 11.66
CA LEU A 95 -0.46 -2.41 12.54
C LEU A 95 -1.23 -3.72 12.76
N ILE A 96 -2.55 -3.65 13.00
CA ILE A 96 -3.39 -4.86 13.16
C ILE A 96 -3.48 -5.64 11.84
N SER A 97 -3.71 -4.98 10.71
CA SER A 97 -3.75 -5.64 9.40
C SER A 97 -2.45 -6.38 9.07
N SER A 98 -1.31 -5.84 9.49
CA SER A 98 0.00 -6.47 9.28
C SER A 98 0.12 -7.84 9.95
N ALA A 99 -0.50 -8.03 11.12
CA ALA A 99 -0.49 -9.31 11.82
C ALA A 99 -1.26 -10.39 11.04
N VAL A 100 -2.39 -10.03 10.43
CA VAL A 100 -3.18 -10.94 9.60
C VAL A 100 -2.40 -11.35 8.34
N LEU A 101 -1.74 -10.39 7.68
CA LEU A 101 -0.88 -10.66 6.53
C LEU A 101 0.32 -11.54 6.91
N GLY A 102 1.01 -11.20 8.00
CA GLY A 102 2.14 -11.98 8.51
C GLY A 102 1.76 -13.42 8.82
N PHE A 103 0.62 -13.63 9.47
CA PHE A 103 0.08 -14.96 9.75
C PHE A 103 -0.16 -15.77 8.47
N GLY A 104 -0.88 -15.20 7.50
CA GLY A 104 -1.13 -15.86 6.20
C GLY A 104 0.17 -16.18 5.45
N GLY A 105 1.13 -15.24 5.47
CA GLY A 105 2.43 -15.41 4.84
C GLY A 105 3.25 -16.56 5.46
N ILE A 106 3.33 -16.62 6.79
CA ILE A 106 4.03 -17.70 7.51
C ILE A 106 3.36 -19.05 7.25
N TYR A 107 2.03 -19.11 7.31
CA TYR A 107 1.27 -20.33 7.03
C TYR A 107 1.61 -20.87 5.64
N HIS A 108 1.49 -20.05 4.59
CA HIS A 108 1.76 -20.50 3.21
C HIS A 108 3.25 -20.80 2.96
N ALA A 109 4.18 -20.11 3.63
CA ALA A 109 5.61 -20.36 3.47
C ALA A 109 6.06 -21.69 4.12
N LEU A 110 5.47 -22.06 5.26
CA LEU A 110 5.98 -23.14 6.11
C LEU A 110 5.07 -24.36 6.22
N LEU A 111 3.75 -24.18 6.38
CA LEU A 111 2.80 -25.26 6.69
C LEU A 111 1.91 -25.64 5.51
N GLY A 112 1.53 -24.68 4.67
CA GLY A 112 0.68 -24.89 3.50
C GLY A 112 1.36 -25.75 2.42
N PRO A 113 0.59 -26.15 1.39
CA PRO A 113 1.13 -26.95 0.28
C PRO A 113 2.24 -26.18 -0.46
N GLU A 114 3.29 -26.88 -0.88
CA GLU A 114 4.43 -26.22 -1.55
C GLU A 114 4.08 -25.68 -2.94
N THR A 115 3.16 -26.36 -3.61
CA THR A 115 2.59 -26.08 -4.94
C THR A 115 1.05 -26.00 -4.84
N LEU A 116 0.41 -25.22 -5.69
CA LEU A 116 -1.05 -25.00 -5.66
C LEU A 116 -1.79 -25.62 -6.85
N GLU A 117 -1.05 -26.09 -7.85
CA GLU A 117 -1.56 -26.50 -9.17
C GLU A 117 -2.52 -27.68 -9.09
N GLU A 118 -2.23 -28.67 -8.23
CA GLU A 118 -3.03 -29.89 -8.12
C GLU A 118 -4.25 -29.70 -7.20
N SER A 119 -4.04 -29.09 -6.03
CA SER A 119 -5.08 -28.94 -5.02
C SER A 119 -6.05 -27.79 -5.30
N PHE A 120 -5.58 -26.73 -5.98
CA PHE A 120 -6.34 -25.50 -6.18
C PHE A 120 -6.12 -24.92 -7.59
N PRO A 121 -6.72 -25.49 -8.65
CA PRO A 121 -6.47 -25.11 -10.04
C PRO A 121 -6.70 -23.62 -10.36
N PHE A 122 -7.63 -22.97 -9.66
CA PHE A 122 -7.86 -21.53 -9.79
C PHE A 122 -6.65 -20.70 -9.31
N PHE A 123 -5.98 -21.12 -8.23
CA PHE A 123 -4.84 -20.40 -7.64
C PHE A 123 -3.48 -20.87 -8.17
N GLY A 124 -3.36 -22.12 -8.61
CA GLY A 124 -2.14 -22.65 -9.22
C GLY A 124 -1.83 -22.04 -10.59
N TYR A 125 -0.55 -22.00 -10.95
CA TYR A 125 -0.12 -21.44 -12.23
C TYR A 125 1.22 -22.00 -12.71
N VAL A 126 1.44 -21.93 -14.02
CA VAL A 126 2.76 -22.15 -14.62
C VAL A 126 3.16 -20.87 -15.31
N TRP A 127 4.39 -20.39 -15.11
CA TRP A 127 4.87 -19.12 -15.67
C TRP A 127 4.74 -19.01 -17.20
N LYS A 128 4.73 -20.14 -17.90
CA LYS A 128 4.59 -20.21 -19.36
C LYS A 128 3.13 -20.13 -19.83
N ASP A 129 2.15 -20.27 -18.93
CA ASP A 129 0.74 -20.10 -19.26
C ASP A 129 0.42 -18.60 -19.39
N ARG A 130 0.46 -18.13 -20.64
CA ARG A 130 0.21 -16.73 -20.97
C ARG A 130 -1.17 -16.27 -20.52
N ASN A 131 -2.18 -17.13 -20.64
CA ASN A 131 -3.55 -16.74 -20.30
C ASN A 131 -3.72 -16.62 -18.78
N LYS A 132 -3.13 -17.53 -18.00
CA LYS A 132 -3.14 -17.41 -16.54
C LYS A 132 -2.37 -16.18 -16.05
N MET A 133 -1.21 -15.87 -16.67
CA MET A 133 -0.44 -14.68 -16.34
C MET A 133 -1.21 -13.38 -16.65
N THR A 134 -1.85 -13.26 -17.82
CA THR A 134 -2.66 -12.08 -18.14
C THR A 134 -3.92 -11.98 -17.29
N THR A 135 -4.51 -13.11 -16.88
CA THR A 135 -5.65 -13.13 -15.95
C THR A 135 -5.26 -12.58 -14.58
N ILE A 136 -4.16 -13.06 -14.01
CA ILE A 136 -3.65 -12.56 -12.72
C ILE A 136 -3.34 -11.06 -12.84
N LEU A 137 -2.65 -10.63 -13.90
CA LEU A 137 -2.38 -9.21 -14.16
C LEU A 137 -3.67 -8.39 -14.24
N GLY A 138 -4.67 -8.86 -14.99
CA GLY A 138 -5.96 -8.17 -15.16
C GLY A 138 -6.69 -7.95 -13.85
N ILE A 139 -6.71 -8.95 -12.96
CA ILE A 139 -7.30 -8.82 -11.62
C ILE A 139 -6.56 -7.74 -10.82
N HIS A 140 -5.24 -7.75 -10.80
CA HIS A 140 -4.46 -6.74 -10.08
C HIS A 140 -4.67 -5.32 -10.65
N LEU A 141 -4.80 -5.18 -11.97
CA LEU A 141 -5.11 -3.89 -12.61
C LEU A 141 -6.47 -3.35 -12.16
N ILE A 142 -7.49 -4.20 -12.02
CA ILE A 142 -8.79 -3.80 -11.48
C ILE A 142 -8.66 -3.34 -10.02
N LEU A 143 -7.90 -4.07 -9.18
CA LEU A 143 -7.67 -3.68 -7.78
C LEU A 143 -6.93 -2.33 -7.67
N LEU A 144 -5.92 -2.10 -8.52
CA LEU A 144 -5.22 -0.81 -8.61
C LEU A 144 -6.17 0.31 -9.07
N GLY A 145 -7.04 0.02 -10.04
CA GLY A 145 -8.08 0.95 -10.47
C GLY A 145 -9.00 1.34 -9.32
N ILE A 146 -9.49 0.38 -8.54
CA ILE A 146 -10.29 0.64 -7.33
C ILE A 146 -9.50 1.55 -6.36
N GLY A 147 -8.22 1.26 -6.12
CA GLY A 147 -7.34 2.09 -5.29
C GLY A 147 -7.27 3.55 -5.76
N ALA A 148 -7.14 3.80 -7.06
CA ALA A 148 -7.17 5.15 -7.61
C ALA A 148 -8.52 5.86 -7.39
N PHE A 149 -9.63 5.14 -7.53
CA PHE A 149 -10.97 5.69 -7.27
C PHE A 149 -11.23 5.96 -5.78
N LEU A 150 -10.59 5.26 -4.84
CA LEU A 150 -10.69 5.59 -3.42
C LEU A 150 -10.21 7.03 -3.13
N LEU A 151 -9.13 7.48 -3.78
CA LEU A 151 -8.68 8.87 -3.67
C LEU A 151 -9.71 9.85 -4.25
N VAL A 152 -10.30 9.52 -5.41
CA VAL A 152 -11.37 10.33 -6.00
C VAL A 152 -12.55 10.45 -5.04
N PHE A 153 -12.99 9.35 -4.43
CA PHE A 153 -14.07 9.36 -3.46
C PHE A 153 -13.72 10.17 -2.20
N LYS A 154 -12.47 10.09 -1.72
CA LYS A 154 -11.98 10.92 -0.61
C LYS A 154 -12.12 12.42 -0.92
N ALA A 155 -11.68 12.83 -2.11
CA ALA A 155 -11.68 14.22 -2.54
C ALA A 155 -13.10 14.77 -2.82
N LEU A 156 -14.00 13.96 -3.38
CA LEU A 156 -15.36 14.36 -3.73
C LEU A 156 -16.32 14.33 -2.52
N TYR A 157 -16.32 13.23 -1.77
CA TYR A 157 -17.41 12.90 -0.84
C TYR A 157 -16.96 12.96 0.62
N PHE A 158 -15.79 12.43 0.95
CA PHE A 158 -15.33 12.25 2.33
C PHE A 158 -14.43 13.38 2.82
N GLY A 159 -15.00 14.59 2.90
CA GLY A 159 -14.35 15.76 3.50
C GLY A 159 -13.36 16.51 2.60
N GLY A 160 -12.89 15.93 1.49
CA GLY A 160 -11.97 16.60 0.57
C GLY A 160 -10.50 16.28 0.80
N VAL A 161 -9.61 17.14 0.33
CA VAL A 161 -8.15 17.05 0.51
C VAL A 161 -7.60 18.44 0.86
N TYR A 162 -6.39 18.49 1.42
CA TYR A 162 -5.74 19.78 1.69
C TYR A 162 -5.30 20.44 0.39
N ASP A 163 -5.76 21.67 0.16
CA ASP A 163 -5.37 22.49 -0.99
C ASP A 163 -4.60 23.72 -0.55
N THR A 164 -3.29 23.74 -0.82
CA THR A 164 -2.44 24.90 -0.54
C THR A 164 -2.79 26.13 -1.38
N TRP A 165 -3.56 25.97 -2.46
CA TRP A 165 -4.00 27.04 -3.37
C TRP A 165 -5.42 27.54 -3.09
N ALA A 166 -6.03 27.13 -1.97
CA ALA A 166 -7.34 27.63 -1.60
C ALA A 166 -7.33 29.18 -1.46
N PRO A 167 -8.34 29.89 -1.99
CA PRO A 167 -8.40 31.35 -1.88
C PRO A 167 -8.44 31.80 -0.41
N GLY A 168 -7.53 32.71 -0.04
CA GLY A 168 -7.42 33.19 1.34
C GLY A 168 -6.41 32.41 2.21
N GLY A 169 -5.73 31.40 1.64
CA GLY A 169 -4.76 30.55 2.34
C GLY A 169 -5.16 29.08 2.25
N GLY A 170 -4.17 28.18 2.41
CA GLY A 170 -4.41 26.74 2.25
C GLY A 170 -5.44 26.19 3.25
N ASP A 171 -6.32 25.30 2.81
CA ASP A 171 -7.34 24.67 3.66
C ASP A 171 -7.82 23.34 3.06
N VAL A 172 -8.49 22.52 3.87
CA VAL A 172 -9.14 21.29 3.41
C VAL A 172 -10.41 21.65 2.66
N ARG A 173 -10.54 21.18 1.43
CA ARG A 173 -11.74 21.40 0.62
C ARG A 173 -12.16 20.19 -0.18
N LYS A 174 -13.48 20.06 -0.35
CA LYS A 174 -14.07 19.13 -1.32
C LYS A 174 -13.78 19.63 -2.73
N ILE A 175 -13.47 18.69 -3.62
CA ILE A 175 -13.36 18.96 -5.04
C ILE A 175 -14.73 18.69 -5.66
N THR A 176 -15.36 19.70 -6.24
CA THR A 176 -16.70 19.56 -6.84
C THR A 176 -16.66 19.52 -8.36
N ASN A 177 -15.62 20.10 -8.96
CA ASN A 177 -15.45 20.21 -10.40
C ASN A 177 -14.12 19.58 -10.81
N LEU A 178 -14.17 18.34 -11.29
CA LEU A 178 -13.00 17.61 -11.78
C LEU A 178 -12.66 18.02 -13.20
N THR A 179 -11.36 18.12 -13.52
CA THR A 179 -10.92 18.22 -14.90
C THR A 179 -11.08 16.85 -15.56
N LEU A 180 -12.04 16.74 -16.49
CA LEU A 180 -12.30 15.51 -17.26
C LEU A 180 -11.89 15.62 -18.73
N SER A 181 -11.36 16.78 -19.15
CA SER A 181 -10.91 16.99 -20.52
C SER A 181 -9.67 16.12 -20.82
N PRO A 182 -9.75 15.17 -21.78
CA PRO A 182 -8.62 14.32 -22.12
C PRO A 182 -7.41 15.11 -22.62
N SER A 183 -7.62 16.20 -23.37
CA SER A 183 -6.52 17.01 -23.90
C SER A 183 -5.70 17.66 -22.79
N ILE A 184 -6.34 18.06 -21.69
CA ILE A 184 -5.65 18.62 -20.53
C ILE A 184 -4.90 17.50 -19.78
N ILE A 185 -5.57 16.37 -19.50
CA ILE A 185 -4.99 15.26 -18.73
C ILE A 185 -3.80 14.63 -19.47
N PHE A 186 -4.01 14.17 -20.71
CA PHE A 186 -2.95 13.56 -21.52
C PHE A 186 -1.90 14.57 -21.97
N GLY A 187 -2.23 15.87 -22.00
CA GLY A 187 -1.26 16.94 -22.23
C GLY A 187 -0.12 16.93 -21.21
N TYR A 188 -0.35 16.56 -19.94
CA TYR A 188 0.72 16.42 -18.94
C TYR A 188 1.71 15.29 -19.24
N LEU A 189 1.30 14.23 -19.95
CA LEU A 189 2.20 13.12 -20.30
C LEU A 189 3.15 13.44 -21.45
N LEU A 190 2.83 14.49 -22.22
CA LEU A 190 3.58 14.93 -23.40
C LEU A 190 4.33 16.24 -23.16
N LYS A 191 4.39 16.71 -21.92
CA LYS A 191 5.13 17.91 -21.50
C LYS A 191 6.59 17.60 -21.18
#